data_AF-A0A7S3P614-F1
#
_entry.id   AF-A0A7S3P614-F1
#
_cell.length_a   1.000
_cell.length_b   1.000
_cell.length_c   1.000
_cell.angle_alpha   90.00
_cell.angle_beta   90.00
_cell.angle_gamma   90.00
#
_symmetry.space_group_name_H-M   'P 1'
#
loop_
_entity.id
_entity.type
_entity.pdbx_description
1 polymer ?
#
loop_
_entity_poly.entity_id
_entity_poly.type
_entity_poly.pdbx_seq_one_letter_code
_entity_poly.pdbx_strand_id
1 'polypeptide(L)'
;GDVFSIDKLSLLIIDECHHCTGKSPYVSILEHFYHRTPREQRPRVLGLTASPLINFKTNVSVPQLDKLVRDLENILDAEIVSMKALGILESEAAMYLNREVSESILTYPIPDADKNQKLPAYDRNRIHVCRYKHLNQLQQLFVDLGPLVVRLYCQYTVHDMTRNEYEEESVEQFASVQEYLQSLITWYGDQGDGRSEKLFRLEKLLNEEFQKDSSAVGLLFVQRRITAVALNVYFRSNGRYNWNSTHQKL
;
A
#
# COMPACT_ATOMS: atom_id res chain seq x y z
N GLY A 1 -32.96 -27.44 11.76
CA GLY A 1 -32.23 -26.18 11.96
C GLY A 1 -32.94 -25.14 11.14
N ASP A 2 -33.25 -23.98 11.71
CA ASP A 2 -33.98 -22.95 11.00
C ASP A 2 -33.20 -22.48 9.78
N VAL A 3 -33.73 -22.77 8.60
CA VAL A 3 -33.21 -22.28 7.33
C VAL A 3 -33.50 -20.78 7.30
N PHE A 4 -32.43 -19.99 7.33
CA PHE A 4 -32.50 -18.53 7.16
C PHE A 4 -33.10 -18.19 5.79
N SER A 5 -34.01 -17.21 5.74
CA SER A 5 -34.66 -16.75 4.52
C SER A 5 -34.62 -15.23 4.43
N ILE A 6 -34.37 -14.71 3.23
CA ILE A 6 -34.05 -13.29 3.02
C ILE A 6 -35.26 -12.37 3.19
N ASP A 7 -36.48 -12.89 3.01
CA ASP A 7 -37.76 -12.20 3.21
C ASP A 7 -38.04 -11.84 4.68
N LYS A 8 -37.27 -12.42 5.61
CA LYS A 8 -37.33 -12.05 7.04
C LYS A 8 -36.55 -10.77 7.34
N LEU A 9 -35.74 -10.27 6.40
CA LEU A 9 -34.99 -9.03 6.57
C LEU A 9 -35.84 -7.83 6.12
N SER A 10 -35.74 -6.72 6.84
CA SER A 10 -36.31 -5.44 6.39
C SER A 10 -35.30 -4.59 5.60
N LEU A 11 -34.00 -4.75 5.91
CA LEU A 11 -32.90 -3.97 5.34
C LEU A 11 -31.66 -4.85 5.20
N LEU A 12 -31.00 -4.78 4.04
CA LEU A 12 -29.71 -5.39 3.74
C LEU A 12 -28.68 -4.28 3.50
N ILE A 13 -27.68 -4.19 4.38
CA ILE A 13 -26.59 -3.22 4.25
C ILE A 13 -25.36 -3.94 3.70
N ILE A 14 -24.79 -3.42 2.61
CA ILE A 14 -23.58 -3.95 1.98
C ILE A 14 -22.51 -2.88 2.04
N ASP A 15 -21.50 -3.11 2.88
CA ASP A 15 -20.31 -2.27 2.94
C ASP A 15 -19.34 -2.62 1.82
N GLU A 16 -18.64 -1.61 1.32
CA GLU A 16 -17.82 -1.67 0.10
C GLU A 16 -18.59 -2.26 -1.10
N CYS A 17 -19.83 -1.82 -1.30
CA CYS A 17 -20.78 -2.39 -2.27
C CYS A 17 -20.28 -2.38 -3.72
N HIS A 18 -19.29 -1.56 -4.05
CA HIS A 18 -18.58 -1.57 -5.34
C HIS A 18 -17.90 -2.92 -5.67
N HIS A 19 -17.73 -3.81 -4.69
CA HIS A 19 -17.30 -5.21 -4.92
C HIS A 19 -18.41 -6.16 -5.39
N CYS A 20 -19.65 -5.70 -5.54
CA CYS A 20 -20.77 -6.48 -6.09
C CYS A 20 -20.67 -6.67 -7.61
N THR A 21 -19.55 -7.24 -8.07
CA THR A 21 -19.30 -7.50 -9.48
C THR A 21 -18.69 -8.90 -9.69
N GLY A 22 -18.83 -9.45 -10.89
CA GLY A 22 -18.25 -10.74 -11.26
C GLY A 22 -18.76 -11.89 -10.39
N LYS A 23 -17.85 -12.60 -9.72
CA LYS A 23 -18.16 -13.78 -8.88
C LYS A 23 -17.99 -13.51 -7.38
N SER A 24 -18.20 -12.27 -6.94
CA SER A 24 -18.05 -11.96 -5.52
C SER A 24 -19.12 -12.67 -4.67
N PRO A 25 -18.84 -12.93 -3.38
CA PRO A 25 -19.85 -13.47 -2.47
C PRO A 25 -21.11 -12.61 -2.40
N TYR A 26 -20.97 -11.29 -2.55
CA TYR A 26 -22.11 -10.37 -2.57
C TYR A 26 -23.06 -10.64 -3.73
N VAL A 27 -22.52 -10.81 -4.94
CA VAL A 27 -23.31 -11.20 -6.12
C VAL A 27 -24.01 -12.53 -5.89
N SER A 28 -23.32 -13.50 -5.28
CA SER A 28 -23.90 -14.81 -4.99
C SER A 28 -25.10 -14.71 -4.05
N ILE A 29 -25.01 -13.89 -3.00
CA ILE A 29 -26.12 -13.63 -2.06
C ILE A 29 -27.30 -12.98 -2.79
N LEU A 30 -27.03 -11.94 -3.60
CA LEU A 30 -28.06 -11.18 -4.29
C LEU A 30 -28.76 -12.02 -5.36
N GLU A 31 -28.02 -12.73 -6.21
CA GLU A 31 -28.58 -13.53 -7.30
C GLU A 31 -29.34 -14.78 -6.82
N HIS A 32 -28.84 -15.48 -5.80
CA HIS A 32 -29.41 -16.76 -5.39
C HIS A 32 -30.49 -16.63 -4.32
N PHE A 33 -30.46 -15.57 -3.51
CA PHE A 33 -31.40 -15.40 -2.41
C PHE A 33 -32.27 -14.16 -2.61
N TYR A 34 -31.70 -12.98 -2.87
CA TYR A 34 -32.47 -11.73 -2.96
C TYR A 34 -33.35 -11.67 -4.22
N HIS A 35 -32.77 -11.85 -5.40
CA HIS A 35 -33.47 -11.72 -6.68
C HIS A 35 -34.48 -12.84 -6.94
N ARG A 36 -34.34 -13.98 -6.25
CA ARG A 36 -35.32 -15.08 -6.29
C ARG A 36 -36.53 -14.85 -5.39
N THR A 37 -36.44 -13.92 -4.44
CA THR A 37 -37.55 -13.54 -3.56
C THR A 37 -38.52 -12.63 -4.31
N PRO A 38 -39.85 -12.81 -4.14
CA PRO A 38 -40.85 -11.91 -4.69
C PRO A 38 -40.57 -10.46 -4.33
N ARG A 39 -40.77 -9.53 -5.27
CA ARG A 39 -40.34 -8.13 -5.14
C ARG A 39 -40.91 -7.46 -3.90
N GLU A 40 -42.14 -7.82 -3.51
CA GLU A 40 -42.87 -7.28 -2.37
C GLU A 40 -42.31 -7.74 -1.02
N GLN A 41 -41.52 -8.81 -1.02
CA GLN A 41 -40.91 -9.43 0.16
C GLN A 41 -39.41 -9.17 0.26
N ARG A 42 -38.82 -8.45 -0.71
CA ARG A 42 -37.39 -8.14 -0.70
C ARG A 42 -37.10 -7.10 0.40
N PRO A 43 -36.02 -7.28 1.19
CA PRO A 43 -35.54 -6.20 2.05
C PRO A 43 -35.14 -5.00 1.20
N ARG A 44 -35.15 -3.80 1.79
CA ARG A 44 -34.49 -2.66 1.13
C ARG A 44 -32.98 -2.91 1.10
N VAL A 45 -32.29 -2.48 0.06
CA VAL A 45 -30.82 -2.57 -0.02
C VAL A 45 -30.20 -1.19 0.19
N LEU A 46 -29.19 -1.12 1.05
CA LEU A 46 -28.34 0.06 1.24
C LEU A 46 -26.88 -0.34 0.97
N GLY A 47 -26.35 0.11 -0.16
CA GLY A 47 -24.93 -0.05 -0.49
C GLY A 47 -24.12 1.15 -0.01
N LEU A 48 -23.06 0.92 0.75
CA LEU A 48 -22.11 1.94 1.16
C LEU A 48 -20.79 1.71 0.41
N THR A 49 -20.25 2.77 -0.19
CA THR A 49 -18.92 2.73 -0.81
C THR A 49 -18.35 4.14 -0.89
N ALA A 50 -17.04 4.28 -0.70
CA ALA A 50 -16.33 5.54 -0.93
C ALA A 50 -16.21 5.86 -2.43
N SER A 51 -16.19 4.84 -3.28
CA SER A 51 -16.16 4.97 -4.74
C SER A 51 -17.00 3.86 -5.37
N PRO A 52 -17.99 4.16 -6.22
CA PRO A 52 -18.75 3.14 -6.92
C PRO A 52 -17.92 2.36 -7.97
N LEU A 53 -16.65 2.72 -8.14
CA LEU A 53 -15.81 2.33 -9.26
C LEU A 53 -14.47 1.78 -8.77
N ILE A 54 -14.12 0.55 -9.19
CA ILE A 54 -12.87 -0.14 -8.83
C ILE A 54 -12.05 -0.47 -10.08
N ASN A 55 -10.72 -0.32 -9.98
CA ASN A 55 -9.73 -0.94 -10.88
C ASN A 55 -9.84 -0.57 -12.36
N PHE A 56 -10.03 0.71 -12.67
CA PHE A 56 -9.86 1.16 -14.04
C PHE A 56 -8.39 1.18 -14.44
N LYS A 57 -8.07 0.38 -15.46
CA LYS A 57 -6.94 0.72 -16.34
C LYS A 57 -7.28 2.04 -17.01
N THR A 58 -6.30 2.91 -17.19
CA THR A 58 -6.40 4.34 -17.57
C THR A 58 -7.21 4.69 -18.84
N ASN A 59 -7.85 3.73 -19.51
CA ASN A 59 -8.50 3.88 -20.82
C ASN A 59 -9.96 3.37 -20.82
N VAL A 60 -10.78 3.79 -19.86
CA VAL A 60 -12.22 3.48 -19.88
C VAL A 60 -12.99 4.65 -20.48
N SER A 61 -13.80 4.38 -21.51
CA SER A 61 -14.64 5.41 -22.13
C SER A 61 -15.87 5.70 -21.27
N VAL A 62 -16.41 6.92 -21.35
CA VAL A 62 -17.63 7.31 -20.63
C VAL A 62 -18.79 6.29 -20.80
N PRO A 63 -19.07 5.74 -22.00
CA PRO A 63 -20.12 4.73 -22.15
C PRO A 63 -19.87 3.42 -21.40
N GLN A 64 -18.60 3.01 -21.27
CA GLN A 64 -18.24 1.82 -20.49
C GLN A 64 -18.44 2.06 -19.00
N LEU A 65 -18.18 3.30 -18.55
CA LEU A 65 -18.39 3.70 -17.17
C LEU A 65 -19.89 3.67 -16.81
N ASP A 66 -20.73 4.24 -17.66
CA ASP A 66 -22.19 4.25 -17.46
C ASP A 66 -22.75 2.84 -17.39
N LYS A 67 -22.22 1.93 -18.23
CA LYS A 67 -22.62 0.52 -18.19
C LYS A 67 -22.29 -0.12 -16.83
N LEU A 68 -21.10 0.10 -16.30
CA LEU A 68 -20.68 -0.49 -15.02
C LEU A 68 -21.49 0.03 -13.84
N VAL A 69 -21.79 1.32 -13.84
CA VAL A 69 -22.68 1.94 -12.85
C VAL A 69 -24.06 1.26 -12.89
N ARG A 70 -24.65 1.14 -14.08
CA ARG A 70 -25.94 0.46 -14.26
C ARG A 70 -25.91 -1.01 -13.88
N ASP A 71 -24.84 -1.72 -14.21
CA ASP A 71 -24.67 -3.13 -13.85
C ASP A 71 -24.66 -3.29 -12.32
N LEU A 72 -23.96 -2.39 -11.60
CA LEU A 72 -23.93 -2.37 -10.14
C LEU A 72 -25.32 -2.06 -9.53
N GLU A 73 -26.01 -1.05 -10.06
CA GLU A 73 -27.38 -0.69 -9.65
C GLU A 73 -28.36 -1.86 -9.83
N ASN A 74 -28.28 -2.54 -10.97
CA ASN A 74 -29.12 -3.70 -11.27
C ASN A 74 -28.85 -4.89 -10.33
N ILE A 75 -27.59 -5.15 -10.01
CA ILE A 75 -27.22 -6.23 -9.08
C ILE A 75 -27.72 -5.91 -7.68
N LEU A 76 -27.53 -4.68 -7.21
CA LEU A 76 -27.93 -4.23 -5.87
C LEU A 76 -29.44 -3.97 -5.74
N ASP A 77 -30.16 -3.80 -6.84
CA ASP A 77 -31.55 -3.30 -6.85
C ASP A 77 -31.66 -1.95 -6.12
N ALA A 78 -30.73 -1.05 -6.43
CA ALA A 78 -30.57 0.26 -5.80
C ALA A 78 -30.06 1.31 -6.81
N GLU A 79 -30.23 2.60 -6.49
CA GLU A 79 -29.72 3.73 -7.27
C GLU A 79 -28.49 4.33 -6.58
N ILE A 80 -27.45 4.68 -7.36
CA ILE A 80 -26.26 5.31 -6.81
C ILE A 80 -26.53 6.79 -6.57
N VAL A 81 -26.37 7.21 -5.32
CA VAL A 81 -26.55 8.61 -4.93
C VAL A 81 -25.26 9.15 -4.33
N SER A 82 -24.79 10.29 -4.84
CA SER A 82 -23.64 11.00 -4.26
C SER A 82 -24.10 12.03 -3.23
N MET A 83 -23.28 12.29 -2.21
CA MET A 83 -23.57 13.32 -1.19
C MET A 83 -23.72 14.72 -1.80
N LYS A 84 -23.07 14.98 -2.95
CA LYS A 84 -23.23 16.22 -3.71
C LYS A 84 -24.64 16.34 -4.30
N ALA A 85 -25.17 15.26 -4.86
CA ALA A 85 -26.53 15.23 -5.42
C ALA A 85 -27.62 15.43 -4.36
N LEU A 86 -27.34 15.07 -3.10
CA LEU A 86 -28.26 15.25 -1.98
C LEU A 86 -28.21 16.65 -1.34
N GLY A 87 -27.38 17.57 -1.85
CA GLY A 87 -27.23 18.91 -1.26
C GLY A 87 -26.58 18.93 0.13
N ILE A 88 -26.06 17.80 0.61
CA ILE A 88 -25.46 17.69 1.95
C ILE A 88 -24.18 18.53 2.04
N LEU A 89 -23.49 18.75 0.92
CA LEU A 89 -22.31 19.61 0.82
C LEU A 89 -22.60 21.11 0.96
N GLU A 90 -23.85 21.54 1.12
CA GLU A 90 -24.23 22.93 1.43
C GLU A 90 -24.57 23.13 2.92
N SER A 91 -24.57 22.06 3.71
CA SER A 91 -24.88 22.10 5.15
C SER A 91 -23.62 22.36 6.00
N GLU A 92 -23.78 22.64 7.31
CA GLU A 92 -22.66 22.73 8.26
C GLU A 92 -21.76 21.47 8.26
N ALA A 93 -22.27 20.31 7.83
CA ALA A 93 -21.49 19.08 7.65
C ALA A 93 -20.47 19.18 6.50
N ALA A 94 -20.65 20.10 5.55
CA ALA A 94 -19.73 20.32 4.44
C ALA A 94 -18.32 20.72 4.90
N MET A 95 -18.19 21.39 6.05
CA MET A 95 -16.90 21.73 6.66
C MET A 95 -16.09 20.48 7.01
N TYR A 96 -16.77 19.37 7.37
CA TYR A 96 -16.12 18.09 7.68
C TYR A 96 -15.89 17.22 6.43
N LEU A 97 -16.56 17.52 5.33
CA LEU A 97 -16.54 16.72 4.09
C LEU A 97 -15.61 17.31 3.02
N ASN A 98 -15.51 18.64 2.91
CA ASN A 98 -14.65 19.35 1.96
C ASN A 98 -13.33 19.73 2.61
N ARG A 99 -12.50 18.74 2.96
CA ARG A 99 -11.09 19.03 3.18
C ARG A 99 -10.47 19.32 1.81
N GLU A 100 -9.95 20.54 1.60
CA GLU A 100 -9.19 20.84 0.38
C GLU A 100 -8.02 19.86 0.29
N VAL A 101 -8.09 18.92 -0.66
CA VAL A 101 -7.02 17.97 -0.91
C VAL A 101 -6.12 18.58 -1.98
N SER A 102 -4.93 19.02 -1.57
CA SER A 102 -3.88 19.41 -2.50
C SER A 102 -3.19 18.15 -3.04
N GLU A 103 -3.43 17.82 -4.31
CA GLU A 103 -2.69 16.77 -5.02
C GLU A 103 -1.52 17.38 -5.79
N SER A 104 -0.33 16.78 -5.65
CA SER A 104 0.87 17.22 -6.35
C SER A 104 1.57 16.04 -7.03
N ILE A 105 1.90 16.18 -8.31
CA ILE A 105 2.66 15.18 -9.05
C ILE A 105 4.12 15.62 -9.11
N LEU A 106 5.00 14.81 -8.53
CA LEU A 106 6.45 15.03 -8.61
C LEU A 106 7.07 14.06 -9.62
N THR A 107 7.81 14.62 -10.57
CA THR A 107 8.63 13.85 -11.50
C THR A 107 10.07 13.86 -11.04
N TYR A 108 10.76 12.74 -11.24
CA TYR A 108 12.18 12.59 -10.94
C TYR A 108 12.87 11.84 -12.07
N PRO A 109 14.05 12.30 -12.53
CA PRO A 109 14.85 11.55 -13.49
C PRO A 109 15.40 10.27 -12.86
N ILE A 110 15.49 9.22 -13.66
CA ILE A 110 16.27 8.01 -13.33
C ILE A 110 17.54 8.09 -14.16
N PRO A 111 18.72 8.37 -13.56
CA PRO A 111 19.98 8.47 -14.29
C PRO A 111 20.24 7.20 -15.12
N ASP A 112 20.76 7.37 -16.34
CA ASP A 112 21.04 6.21 -17.22
C ASP A 112 22.07 5.25 -16.63
N ALA A 113 23.00 5.76 -15.82
CA ALA A 113 23.97 4.96 -15.06
C ALA A 113 23.29 3.99 -14.08
N ASP A 114 22.16 4.38 -13.49
CA ASP A 114 21.47 3.61 -12.45
C ASP A 114 20.56 2.53 -13.05
N LYS A 115 20.13 2.69 -14.31
CA LYS A 115 19.21 1.76 -14.98
C LYS A 115 19.77 0.33 -15.10
N ASN A 116 21.09 0.19 -15.21
CA ASN A 116 21.76 -1.09 -15.42
C ASN A 116 22.66 -1.52 -14.26
N GLN A 117 22.74 -0.72 -13.19
CA GLN A 117 23.58 -1.07 -12.06
C GLN A 117 22.96 -2.22 -11.26
N LYS A 118 23.74 -3.28 -11.07
CA LYS A 118 23.34 -4.46 -10.31
C LYS A 118 24.14 -4.54 -9.03
N LEU A 119 23.48 -5.01 -7.97
CA LEU A 119 24.16 -5.40 -6.76
C LEU A 119 25.11 -6.58 -7.05
N PRO A 120 26.21 -6.71 -6.29
CA PRO A 120 27.04 -7.90 -6.29
C PRO A 120 26.19 -9.18 -6.23
N ALA A 121 26.55 -10.17 -7.06
CA ALA A 121 25.88 -11.46 -7.06
C ALA A 121 26.26 -12.28 -5.82
N TYR A 122 25.35 -13.14 -5.38
CA TYR A 122 25.58 -14.13 -4.34
C TYR A 122 25.49 -15.54 -4.91
N ASP A 123 26.21 -16.49 -4.31
CA ASP A 123 26.10 -17.90 -4.67
C ASP A 123 24.79 -18.47 -4.14
N ARG A 124 23.85 -18.78 -5.05
CA ARG A 124 22.55 -19.35 -4.69
C ARG A 124 22.68 -20.71 -4.00
N ASN A 125 23.69 -21.52 -4.34
CA ASN A 125 23.84 -22.85 -3.77
C ASN A 125 24.20 -22.80 -2.27
N ARG A 126 24.74 -21.67 -1.82
CA ARG A 126 25.14 -21.43 -0.43
C ARG A 126 24.06 -20.76 0.41
N ILE A 127 22.90 -20.42 -0.17
CA ILE A 127 21.84 -19.69 0.53
C ILE A 127 20.57 -20.54 0.59
N HIS A 128 19.91 -20.53 1.73
CA HIS A 128 18.64 -21.23 1.88
C HIS A 128 17.55 -20.62 0.97
N VAL A 129 16.73 -21.45 0.33
CA VAL A 129 15.73 -21.03 -0.67
C VAL A 129 14.75 -19.99 -0.15
N CYS A 130 14.40 -20.04 1.14
CA CYS A 130 13.51 -19.07 1.79
C CYS A 130 14.07 -17.64 1.78
N ARG A 131 15.40 -17.48 1.71
CA ARG A 131 16.07 -16.18 1.67
C ARG A 131 16.08 -15.54 0.28
N TYR A 132 15.91 -16.32 -0.79
CA TYR A 132 16.01 -15.81 -2.17
C TYR A 132 15.02 -14.68 -2.45
N LYS A 133 13.78 -14.81 -1.98
CA LYS A 133 12.75 -13.78 -2.19
C LYS A 133 13.17 -12.45 -1.57
N HIS A 134 13.73 -12.49 -0.36
CA HIS A 134 14.20 -11.31 0.34
C HIS A 134 15.43 -10.70 -0.33
N LEU A 135 16.45 -11.49 -0.64
CA LEU A 135 17.68 -10.99 -1.29
C LEU A 135 17.41 -10.44 -2.69
N ASN A 136 16.53 -11.06 -3.47
CA ASN A 136 16.14 -10.53 -4.79
C ASN A 136 15.40 -9.19 -4.69
N GLN A 137 14.75 -8.89 -3.56
CA GLN A 137 14.12 -7.60 -3.35
C GLN A 137 15.13 -6.47 -3.04
N LEU A 138 16.36 -6.80 -2.59
CA LEU A 138 17.41 -5.79 -2.36
C LEU A 138 17.78 -5.07 -3.65
N GLN A 139 17.78 -5.75 -4.81
CA GLN A 139 18.04 -5.11 -6.09
C GLN A 139 16.98 -4.04 -6.41
N GLN A 140 15.70 -4.33 -6.14
CA GLN A 140 14.65 -3.33 -6.36
C GLN A 140 14.80 -2.16 -5.36
N LEU A 141 15.14 -2.46 -4.10
CA LEU A 141 15.38 -1.44 -3.10
C LEU A 141 16.53 -0.50 -3.50
N PHE A 142 17.60 -1.07 -4.05
CA PHE A 142 18.74 -0.35 -4.59
C PHE A 142 18.32 0.59 -5.72
N VAL A 143 17.56 0.10 -6.70
CA VAL A 143 17.06 0.92 -7.82
C VAL A 143 16.13 2.03 -7.33
N ASP A 144 15.27 1.74 -6.37
CA ASP A 144 14.25 2.69 -5.92
C ASP A 144 14.84 3.79 -5.03
N LEU A 145 15.67 3.44 -4.04
CA LEU A 145 16.08 4.33 -2.95
C LEU A 145 17.58 4.62 -2.93
N GLY A 146 18.35 3.90 -3.74
CA GLY A 146 19.78 4.06 -3.83
C GLY A 146 20.55 3.21 -2.82
N PRO A 147 21.87 3.17 -2.99
CA PRO A 147 22.77 2.32 -2.22
C PRO A 147 22.87 2.66 -0.73
N LEU A 148 22.72 3.93 -0.32
CA LEU A 148 22.78 4.32 1.09
C LEU A 148 21.71 3.58 1.89
N VAL A 149 20.49 3.53 1.37
CA VAL A 149 19.37 2.85 2.04
C VAL A 149 19.60 1.34 2.10
N VAL A 150 20.13 0.74 1.04
CA VAL A 150 20.47 -0.70 1.04
C VAL A 150 21.54 -1.00 2.08
N ARG A 151 22.59 -0.18 2.18
CA ARG A 151 23.64 -0.32 3.19
C ARG A 151 23.06 -0.28 4.61
N LEU A 152 22.26 0.74 4.93
CA LEU A 152 21.64 0.87 6.26
C LEU A 152 20.69 -0.29 6.57
N TYR A 153 19.92 -0.73 5.57
CA TYR A 153 19.02 -1.88 5.70
C TYR A 153 19.79 -3.19 5.93
N CYS A 154 20.89 -3.41 5.22
CA CYS A 154 21.76 -4.57 5.43
C CYS A 154 22.39 -4.54 6.82
N GLN A 155 22.86 -3.38 7.30
CA GLN A 155 23.39 -3.22 8.66
C GLN A 155 22.34 -3.58 9.72
N TYR A 156 21.12 -3.06 9.57
CA TYR A 156 20.00 -3.39 10.45
C TYR A 156 19.68 -4.89 10.42
N THR A 157 19.63 -5.48 9.22
CA THR A 157 19.29 -6.89 9.03
C THR A 157 20.34 -7.81 9.64
N VAL A 158 21.63 -7.54 9.44
CA VAL A 158 22.72 -8.31 10.05
C VAL A 158 22.61 -8.25 11.57
N HIS A 159 22.34 -7.08 12.15
CA HIS A 159 22.12 -6.94 13.59
C HIS A 159 20.87 -7.71 14.07
N ASP A 160 19.75 -7.66 13.35
CA ASP A 160 18.51 -8.36 13.72
C ASP A 160 18.63 -9.88 13.58
N MET A 161 19.37 -10.36 12.57
CA MET A 161 19.64 -11.79 12.36
C MET A 161 20.44 -12.41 13.50
N THR A 162 21.30 -11.66 14.20
CA THR A 162 22.01 -12.18 15.39
C THR A 162 21.06 -12.53 16.55
N ARG A 163 19.80 -12.12 16.48
CA ARG A 163 18.78 -12.35 17.51
C ARG A 163 17.74 -13.42 17.14
N ASN A 164 17.68 -13.83 15.87
CA ASN A 164 16.68 -14.75 15.34
C ASN A 164 17.33 -16.05 14.86
N GLU A 165 17.16 -17.14 15.61
CA GLU A 165 17.42 -18.51 15.14
C GLU A 165 16.28 -18.93 14.21
N TYR A 166 16.56 -19.18 12.93
CA TYR A 166 15.58 -19.74 12.01
C TYR A 166 15.69 -21.27 12.02
N GLU A 167 14.56 -21.94 12.27
CA GLU A 167 14.49 -23.37 12.61
C GLU A 167 14.83 -24.35 11.46
N GLU A 168 15.15 -23.89 10.24
CA GLU A 168 15.37 -24.77 9.07
C GLU A 168 16.62 -24.49 8.20
N GLU A 169 17.41 -23.43 8.48
CA GLU A 169 18.63 -23.14 7.70
C GLU A 169 19.89 -23.72 8.37
N SER A 170 20.86 -24.19 7.56
CA SER A 170 22.13 -24.66 8.12
C SER A 170 22.99 -23.49 8.60
N VAL A 171 23.94 -23.76 9.51
CA VAL A 171 24.89 -22.76 10.02
C VAL A 171 25.70 -22.12 8.87
N GLU A 172 26.12 -22.93 7.90
CA GLU A 172 26.86 -22.47 6.72
C GLU A 172 26.00 -21.58 5.81
N GLN A 173 24.71 -21.91 5.66
CA GLN A 173 23.78 -21.10 4.89
C GLN A 173 23.52 -19.76 5.56
N PHE A 174 23.31 -19.75 6.87
CA PHE A 174 23.17 -18.54 7.67
C PHE A 174 24.41 -17.65 7.56
N ALA A 175 25.60 -18.23 7.76
CA ALA A 175 26.88 -17.52 7.62
C ALA A 175 27.06 -16.94 6.22
N SER A 176 26.69 -17.69 5.17
CA SER A 176 26.78 -17.22 3.78
C SER A 176 25.86 -16.02 3.49
N VAL A 177 24.68 -15.96 4.14
CA VAL A 177 23.81 -14.78 4.06
C VAL A 177 24.44 -13.58 4.77
N GLN A 178 24.99 -13.77 5.97
CA GLN A 178 25.67 -12.70 6.71
C GLN A 178 26.89 -12.17 5.94
N GLU A 179 27.71 -13.05 5.38
CA GLU A 179 28.85 -12.70 4.51
C GLU A 179 28.40 -11.85 3.33
N TYR A 180 27.32 -12.25 2.65
CA TYR A 180 26.79 -11.50 1.52
C TYR A 180 26.31 -10.11 1.94
N LEU A 181 25.48 -10.01 2.99
CA LEU A 181 25.00 -8.72 3.48
C LEU A 181 26.16 -7.81 3.91
N GLN A 182 27.16 -8.37 4.59
CA GLN A 182 28.38 -7.65 4.97
C GLN A 182 29.16 -7.15 3.76
N SER A 183 29.26 -7.96 2.70
CA SER A 183 29.89 -7.57 1.44
C SER A 183 29.20 -6.36 0.80
N LEU A 184 27.86 -6.30 0.85
CA LEU A 184 27.08 -5.16 0.34
C LEU A 184 27.32 -3.89 1.16
N ILE A 185 27.48 -4.02 2.49
CA ILE A 185 27.78 -2.90 3.39
C ILE A 185 29.13 -2.27 3.02
N THR A 186 30.13 -3.10 2.72
CA THR A 186 31.48 -2.64 2.36
C THR A 186 31.61 -2.23 0.89
N TRP A 187 30.85 -2.85 -0.01
CA TRP A 187 30.91 -2.59 -1.46
C TRP A 187 30.58 -1.14 -1.80
N TYR A 188 29.68 -0.53 -1.03
CA TYR A 188 29.27 0.84 -1.25
C TYR A 188 30.14 1.89 -0.54
N GLY A 189 31.46 1.79 -0.70
CA GLY A 189 32.43 2.75 -0.17
C GLY A 189 32.63 3.97 -1.08
N ASP A 190 32.37 5.16 -0.53
CA ASP A 190 32.80 6.51 -0.98
C ASP A 190 32.35 7.04 -2.36
N GLN A 191 31.16 6.66 -2.84
CA GLN A 191 30.58 7.25 -4.07
C GLN A 191 29.38 8.15 -3.76
N GLY A 192 29.64 9.42 -3.40
CA GLY A 192 28.59 10.43 -3.19
C GLY A 192 27.76 10.24 -1.92
N ASP A 193 26.55 10.80 -1.88
CA ASP A 193 25.65 10.70 -0.72
C ASP A 193 24.80 9.41 -0.71
N GLY A 194 24.83 8.65 -1.79
CA GLY A 194 24.15 7.36 -1.98
C GLY A 194 22.64 7.36 -1.96
N ARG A 195 22.02 8.53 -2.08
CA ARG A 195 20.57 8.65 -2.21
C ARG A 195 20.19 8.57 -3.68
N SER A 196 19.09 7.87 -3.99
CA SER A 196 18.48 8.01 -5.31
C SER A 196 17.81 9.39 -5.44
N GLU A 197 17.63 9.87 -6.66
CA GLU A 197 16.87 11.10 -6.90
C GLU A 197 15.44 11.00 -6.34
N LYS A 198 14.82 9.81 -6.40
CA LYS A 198 13.52 9.54 -5.80
C LYS A 198 13.53 9.79 -4.29
N LEU A 199 14.54 9.29 -3.59
CA LEU A 199 14.67 9.49 -2.14
C LEU A 199 14.94 10.97 -1.82
N PHE A 200 15.83 11.62 -2.56
CA PHE A 200 16.11 13.05 -2.38
C PHE A 200 14.87 13.92 -2.53
N ARG A 201 14.03 13.66 -3.54
CA ARG A 201 12.76 14.36 -3.76
C ARG A 201 11.75 14.10 -2.64
N LEU A 202 11.67 12.85 -2.18
CA LEU A 202 10.82 12.49 -1.05
C LEU A 202 11.25 13.25 0.23
N GLU A 203 12.55 13.29 0.54
CA GLU A 203 13.05 14.05 1.69
C GLU A 203 12.72 15.54 1.59
N LYS A 204 12.92 16.13 0.41
CA LYS A 204 12.59 17.54 0.18
C LYS A 204 11.11 17.82 0.41
N LEU A 205 10.23 16.99 -0.14
CA LEU A 205 8.78 17.12 0.04
C LEU A 205 8.39 17.00 1.52
N LEU A 206 8.88 15.97 2.21
CA LEU A 206 8.59 15.76 3.62
C LEU A 206 9.07 16.96 4.46
N ASN A 207 10.27 17.48 4.18
CA ASN A 207 10.77 18.67 4.89
C ASN A 207 9.90 19.90 4.67
N GLU A 208 9.46 20.14 3.43
CA GLU A 208 8.60 21.29 3.11
C GLU A 208 7.24 21.17 3.81
N GLU A 209 6.65 19.98 3.87
CA GLU A 209 5.37 19.76 4.56
C GLU A 209 5.49 19.84 6.09
N PHE A 210 6.52 19.23 6.68
CA PHE A 210 6.73 19.28 8.13
C PHE A 210 7.21 20.64 8.64
N GLN A 211 7.78 21.48 7.78
CA GLN A 211 8.05 22.89 8.10
C GLN A 211 6.79 23.73 8.20
N LYS A 212 5.74 23.39 7.44
CA LYS A 212 4.43 24.08 7.51
C LYS A 212 3.69 23.73 8.79
N ASP A 213 3.73 22.45 9.18
CA ASP A 213 3.06 21.96 10.39
C ASP A 213 3.91 20.89 11.09
N SER A 214 4.47 21.24 12.25
CA SER A 214 5.29 20.34 13.07
C SER A 214 4.49 19.22 13.74
N SER A 215 3.16 19.31 13.77
CA SER A 215 2.27 18.29 14.32
C SER A 215 1.71 17.34 13.24
N ALA A 216 2.09 17.57 11.98
CA ALA A 216 1.62 16.76 10.87
C ALA A 216 1.99 15.29 11.06
N VAL A 217 1.07 14.41 10.67
CA VAL A 217 1.28 12.96 10.62
C VAL A 217 1.14 12.51 9.18
N GLY A 218 2.19 11.93 8.63
CA GLY A 218 2.22 11.44 7.25
C GLY A 218 2.14 9.92 7.19
N LEU A 219 1.35 9.40 6.25
CA LEU A 219 1.36 7.99 5.89
C LEU A 219 2.01 7.83 4.51
N LEU A 220 3.15 7.16 4.44
CA LEU A 220 3.85 6.88 3.19
C LEU A 220 3.45 5.49 2.67
N PHE A 221 2.78 5.47 1.52
CA PHE A 221 2.46 4.22 0.84
C PHE A 221 3.66 3.73 0.04
N VAL A 222 4.02 2.46 0.23
CA VAL A 222 5.10 1.79 -0.48
C VAL A 222 4.62 0.48 -1.09
N GLN A 223 5.23 0.08 -2.21
CA GLN A 223 4.84 -1.15 -2.92
C GLN A 223 5.25 -2.44 -2.18
N ARG A 224 6.31 -2.39 -1.36
CA ARG A 224 6.90 -3.57 -0.72
C ARG A 224 7.22 -3.31 0.75
N ARG A 225 7.05 -4.33 1.59
CA ARG A 225 7.38 -4.27 3.03
C ARG A 225 8.85 -3.93 3.28
N ILE A 226 9.77 -4.47 2.48
CA ILE A 226 11.20 -4.17 2.59
C ILE A 226 11.48 -2.66 2.47
N THR A 227 10.78 -1.97 1.56
CA THR A 227 10.90 -0.53 1.33
C THR A 227 10.46 0.26 2.56
N ALA A 228 9.35 -0.14 3.21
CA ALA A 228 8.88 0.50 4.45
C ALA A 228 9.90 0.37 5.57
N VAL A 229 10.43 -0.85 5.79
CA VAL A 229 11.43 -1.10 6.83
C VAL A 229 12.71 -0.32 6.55
N ALA A 230 13.20 -0.35 5.31
CA ALA A 230 14.41 0.35 4.92
C ALA A 230 14.30 1.87 5.05
N LEU A 231 13.16 2.47 4.66
CA LEU A 231 12.91 3.89 4.87
C LEU A 231 12.82 4.25 6.36
N ASN A 232 12.17 3.42 7.17
CA ASN A 232 12.12 3.64 8.61
C ASN A 232 13.52 3.59 9.24
N VAL A 233 14.35 2.63 8.86
CA VAL A 233 15.76 2.57 9.29
C VAL A 233 16.51 3.82 8.83
N TYR A 234 16.37 4.19 7.56
CA TYR A 234 16.99 5.38 6.99
C TYR A 234 16.65 6.67 7.76
N PHE A 235 15.37 6.96 7.95
CA PHE A 235 14.93 8.17 8.66
C PHE A 235 15.35 8.17 10.14
N ARG A 236 15.37 7.00 10.81
CA ARG A 236 15.86 6.91 12.20
C ARG A 236 17.37 7.12 12.31
N SER A 237 18.14 6.60 11.36
CA SER A 237 19.60 6.76 11.34
C SER A 237 20.03 8.18 10.95
N ASN A 238 19.25 8.84 10.09
CA ASN A 238 19.51 10.21 9.66
C ASN A 238 18.95 11.16 10.73
N GLY A 239 19.70 11.34 11.84
CA GLY A 239 19.29 12.04 13.09
C GLY A 239 18.74 13.47 12.98
N ARG A 240 18.53 14.00 11.77
CA ARG A 240 17.66 15.16 11.49
C ARG A 240 16.18 14.85 11.67
N TYR A 241 15.81 13.58 11.68
CA TYR A 241 14.44 13.09 11.75
C TYR A 241 14.24 12.26 13.03
N ASN A 242 14.47 12.88 14.18
CA ASN A 242 14.29 12.23 15.48
C ASN A 242 12.80 12.18 15.88
N TRP A 243 11.99 11.49 15.08
CA TRP A 243 10.53 11.32 15.24
C TRP A 243 10.12 10.62 16.55
N ASN A 244 11.08 10.04 17.27
CA ASN A 244 10.84 9.28 18.51
C ASN A 244 10.95 10.13 19.79
N SER A 245 11.12 11.44 19.70
CA SER A 245 11.23 12.29 20.90
C SER A 245 9.88 12.75 21.49
N THR A 246 8.74 12.45 20.86
CA THR A 246 7.43 12.95 21.32
C THR A 246 6.42 11.87 21.77
N HIS A 247 6.72 10.57 21.64
CA HIS A 247 5.79 9.50 22.07
C HIS A 247 6.40 8.54 23.12
N GLN A 248 6.93 9.11 24.20
CA GLN A 248 7.16 8.39 25.47
C GLN A 248 6.32 8.94 26.65
N LYS A 249 5.29 9.74 26.36
CA LYS A 249 4.28 10.13 27.35
C LYS A 249 2.88 10.04 26.75
N LEU A 250 2.37 8.82 26.67
CA LEU A 250 0.95 8.49 26.88
C LEU A 250 0.90 7.11 27.53
#